data_AF-A0A8J4XEV0-F1
#
_entry.id   AF-A0A8J4XEV0-F1
#
_cell.length_a   1.000
_cell.length_b   1.000
_cell.length_c   1.000
_cell.angle_alpha   90.00
_cell.angle_beta   90.00
_cell.angle_gamma   90.00
#
_symmetry.space_group_name_H-M   'P 1'
#
loop_
_entity.id
_entity.type
_entity.pdbx_description
1 polymer ?
#
loop_
_entity_poly.entity_id
_entity_poly.type
_entity_poly.pdbx_seq_one_letter_code
_entity_poly.pdbx_strand_id
1 'polypeptide(L)'
;AQDLSVIEEVIRMLLEIINSCLCNSLHHNPNLVYALLYKRELFEQFRSHPSFQDIMQNLDTVIGFFSQRLEQAGSDLSVERVQEVIMKGAVALPKDRLK
;
A
#
# COMPACT_ATOMS: atom_id res chain seq x y z
N ALA A 1 6.04 -15.18 25.58
CA ALA A 1 5.59 -13.77 25.67
C ALA A 1 6.60 -12.84 25.01
N GLN A 2 7.87 -12.88 25.43
CA GLN A 2 8.94 -12.04 24.86
C GLN A 2 9.23 -12.33 23.36
N ASP A 3 9.22 -13.59 22.93
CA ASP A 3 9.43 -13.92 21.51
C ASP A 3 8.31 -13.40 20.61
N LEU A 4 7.07 -13.41 21.12
CA LEU A 4 5.90 -12.94 20.39
C LEU A 4 5.94 -11.40 20.23
N SER A 5 6.35 -10.67 21.26
CA SER A 5 6.52 -9.22 21.17
C SER A 5 7.66 -8.82 20.23
N VAL A 6 8.77 -9.59 20.21
CA VAL A 6 9.87 -9.35 19.26
C VAL A 6 9.40 -9.57 17.82
N ILE A 7 8.65 -10.64 17.55
CA ILE A 7 8.07 -10.88 16.22
C ILE A 7 7.11 -9.75 15.82
N GLU A 8 6.28 -9.28 16.75
CA GLU A 8 5.35 -8.17 16.51
C GLU A 8 6.10 -6.88 16.13
N GLU A 9 7.18 -6.54 16.83
CA GLU A 9 8.03 -5.39 16.52
C GLU A 9 8.68 -5.51 15.14
N VAL A 10 9.16 -6.71 14.77
CA VAL A 10 9.73 -6.96 13.44
C VAL A 10 8.67 -6.77 12.35
N ILE A 11 7.46 -7.32 12.55
CA ILE A 11 6.35 -7.12 11.61
C ILE A 11 5.99 -5.65 11.50
N ARG A 12 5.89 -4.94 12.64
CA ARG A 12 5.62 -3.51 12.66
C ARG A 12 6.66 -2.73 11.86
N MET A 13 7.93 -3.00 12.10
CA MET A 13 9.05 -2.37 11.38
C MET A 13 8.97 -2.60 9.87
N LEU A 14 8.64 -3.82 9.42
CA LEU A 14 8.46 -4.12 8.01
C LEU A 14 7.27 -3.36 7.40
N LEU A 15 6.16 -3.28 8.13
CA LEU A 15 4.98 -2.51 7.71
C LEU A 15 5.28 -1.00 7.64
N GLU A 16 6.05 -0.46 8.58
CA GLU A 16 6.49 0.94 8.60
C GLU A 16 7.42 1.26 7.42
N ILE A 17 8.32 0.33 7.04
CA ILE A 17 9.16 0.47 5.84
C ILE A 17 8.29 0.57 4.58
N ILE A 18 7.30 -0.32 4.44
CA ILE A 18 6.36 -0.28 3.31
C ILE A 18 5.59 1.05 3.31
N ASN A 19 5.05 1.46 4.47
CA ASN A 19 4.33 2.72 4.62
C ASN A 19 5.19 3.93 4.23
N SER A 20 6.45 3.97 4.65
CA SER A 20 7.38 5.04 4.30
C SER A 20 7.65 5.10 2.80
N CYS A 21 7.83 3.96 2.15
CA CYS A 21 7.95 3.90 0.69
C CYS A 21 6.70 4.46 -0.01
N LEU A 22 5.51 4.23 0.54
CA LEU A 22 4.25 4.71 -0.02
C LEU A 22 3.99 6.21 0.22
N CYS A 23 4.42 6.75 1.36
CA CYS A 23 4.21 8.16 1.69
C CYS A 23 5.26 9.08 1.04
N ASN A 24 6.53 8.65 1.09
CA ASN A 24 7.67 9.51 0.80
C ASN A 24 8.26 9.28 -0.60
N SER A 25 8.19 8.03 -1.09
CA SER A 25 8.97 7.59 -2.25
C SER A 25 8.14 6.89 -3.32
N LEU A 26 6.82 7.08 -3.31
CA LEU A 26 5.89 6.37 -4.19
C LEU A 26 6.20 6.51 -5.67
N HIS A 27 6.56 7.74 -6.09
CA HIS A 27 6.92 8.06 -7.46
C HIS A 27 8.15 7.29 -7.96
N HIS A 28 9.03 6.90 -7.04
CA HIS A 28 10.24 6.12 -7.35
C HIS A 28 9.95 4.61 -7.32
N ASN A 29 8.79 4.18 -6.81
CA ASN A 29 8.47 2.77 -6.58
C ASN A 29 7.08 2.36 -7.11
N PRO A 30 6.75 2.59 -8.40
CA PRO A 30 5.45 2.20 -8.96
C PRO A 30 5.22 0.67 -8.91
N ASN A 31 6.29 -0.13 -8.98
CA ASN A 31 6.19 -1.59 -8.85
C ASN A 31 5.76 -2.03 -7.45
N LEU A 32 6.05 -1.25 -6.40
CA LEU A 32 5.56 -1.54 -5.05
C LEU A 32 4.03 -1.41 -5.00
N VAL A 33 3.47 -0.38 -5.64
CA VAL A 33 2.01 -0.21 -5.76
C VAL A 33 1.38 -1.35 -6.53
N TYR A 34 1.99 -1.72 -7.66
CA TYR A 34 1.53 -2.84 -8.45
C TYR A 34 1.49 -4.14 -7.64
N ALA A 35 2.58 -4.45 -6.93
CA ALA A 35 2.67 -5.62 -6.06
C ALA A 35 1.65 -5.56 -4.92
N LEU A 36 1.47 -4.40 -4.28
CA LEU A 36 0.52 -4.17 -3.20
C LEU A 36 -0.93 -4.41 -3.66
N LEU A 37 -1.30 -3.89 -4.83
CA LEU A 37 -2.62 -4.10 -5.43
C LEU A 37 -2.87 -5.58 -5.74
N TYR A 38 -1.86 -6.26 -6.30
CA TYR A 38 -1.96 -7.67 -6.67
C TYR A 38 -1.96 -8.63 -5.48
N LYS A 39 -1.35 -8.23 -4.35
CA LYS A 39 -1.17 -9.06 -3.15
C LYS A 39 -1.82 -8.45 -1.91
N ARG A 40 -2.89 -7.67 -2.08
CA ARG A 40 -3.56 -6.97 -0.97
C ARG A 40 -4.06 -7.92 0.12
N GLU A 41 -4.41 -9.16 -0.24
CA GLU A 41 -4.89 -10.17 0.72
C GLU A 41 -3.83 -10.53 1.78
N LEU A 42 -2.53 -10.37 1.49
CA LEU A 42 -1.46 -10.65 2.46
C LEU A 42 -1.53 -9.76 3.72
N PHE A 43 -2.19 -8.61 3.61
CA PHE A 43 -2.31 -7.64 4.70
C PHE A 43 -3.60 -7.81 5.51
N GLU A 44 -4.55 -8.62 5.06
CA GLU A 44 -5.84 -8.81 5.75
C GLU A 44 -5.67 -9.36 7.16
N GLN A 45 -4.71 -10.27 7.35
CA GLN A 45 -4.39 -10.85 8.66
C GLN A 45 -3.90 -9.83 9.70
N PHE A 46 -3.39 -8.68 9.26
CA PHE A 46 -2.89 -7.63 10.16
C PHE A 46 -3.99 -6.65 10.59
N ARG A 47 -5.16 -6.66 9.92
CA ARG A 47 -6.28 -5.73 10.18
C ARG A 47 -6.94 -5.90 11.54
N SER A 48 -6.81 -7.05 12.20
CA SER A 48 -7.37 -7.27 13.53
C SER A 48 -6.42 -6.89 14.67
N HIS A 49 -5.14 -6.67 14.35
CA HIS A 49 -4.12 -6.42 15.36
C HIS A 49 -4.05 -4.92 15.71
N PRO A 50 -4.22 -4.52 16.98
CA PRO A 50 -4.23 -3.11 17.39
C PRO A 50 -2.94 -2.36 17.01
N SER A 51 -1.78 -3.01 17.12
CA SER A 51 -0.47 -2.42 16.83
C SER A 51 -0.24 -2.06 15.37
N PHE A 52 -1.09 -2.51 14.43
CA PHE A 52 -0.91 -2.27 13.00
C PHE A 52 -2.01 -1.38 12.39
N GLN A 53 -3.00 -0.94 13.19
CA GLN A 53 -4.20 -0.25 12.69
C GLN A 53 -3.91 1.02 11.89
N ASP A 54 -2.99 1.84 12.39
CA ASP A 54 -2.53 3.07 11.75
C ASP A 54 -1.90 2.80 10.38
N ILE A 55 -1.02 1.80 10.32
CA ILE A 55 -0.35 1.42 9.07
C ILE A 55 -1.35 0.78 8.09
N MET A 56 -2.26 -0.06 8.58
CA MET A 56 -3.32 -0.65 7.75
C MET A 56 -4.24 0.41 7.15
N GLN A 57 -4.57 1.47 7.91
CA GLN A 57 -5.37 2.59 7.41
C GLN A 57 -4.69 3.30 6.22
N ASN A 58 -3.37 3.49 6.28
CA ASN A 58 -2.63 4.08 5.16
C ASN A 58 -2.58 3.15 3.94
N LEU A 59 -2.34 1.85 4.15
CA LEU A 59 -2.36 0.87 3.06
C LEU A 59 -3.72 0.81 2.37
N ASP A 60 -4.81 0.81 3.13
CA ASP A 60 -6.16 0.84 2.60
C ASP A 60 -6.44 2.10 1.78
N THR A 61 -5.94 3.25 2.24
CA THR A 61 -6.07 4.52 1.52
C THR A 61 -5.35 4.46 0.17
N VAL A 62 -4.13 3.93 0.15
CA VAL A 62 -3.34 3.75 -1.08
C VAL A 62 -4.03 2.75 -2.01
N ILE A 63 -4.36 1.56 -1.52
CA ILE A 63 -5.00 0.50 -2.31
C ILE A 63 -6.32 1.00 -2.89
N GLY A 64 -7.20 1.58 -2.07
CA GLY A 64 -8.49 2.11 -2.51
C GLY A 64 -8.34 3.19 -3.58
N PHE A 65 -7.41 4.13 -3.40
CA PHE A 65 -7.12 5.18 -4.38
C PHE A 65 -6.69 4.60 -5.73
N PHE A 66 -5.75 3.64 -5.74
CA PHE A 66 -5.26 3.07 -7.00
C PHE A 66 -6.23 2.07 -7.63
N SER A 67 -6.97 1.29 -6.84
CA SER A 67 -8.03 0.41 -7.33
C SER A 67 -9.09 1.21 -8.07
N GLN A 68 -9.58 2.31 -7.51
CA GLN A 68 -10.56 3.17 -8.16
C GLN A 68 -10.05 3.73 -9.50
N ARG A 69 -8.77 4.11 -9.58
CA ARG A 69 -8.18 4.64 -10.82
C ARG A 69 -8.02 3.56 -11.89
N LEU A 70 -7.69 2.33 -11.50
CA LEU A 70 -7.61 1.21 -12.43
C LEU A 70 -8.98 0.82 -12.94
N GLU A 71 -10.00 0.80 -12.09
CA GLU A 71 -11.39 0.58 -12.51
C GLU A 71 -11.85 1.64 -13.52
N GLN A 72 -11.51 2.91 -13.30
CA GLN A 72 -11.80 4.00 -14.24
C GLN A 72 -11.01 3.90 -15.56
N ALA A 73 -9.87 3.22 -15.57
CA ALA A 73 -9.06 3.05 -16.77
C ALA A 73 -9.61 1.97 -17.71
N GLY A 74 -10.53 1.12 -17.24
CA GLY A 74 -11.21 0.07 -18.01
C GLY A 74 -10.82 -1.35 -17.57
N SER A 75 -11.46 -2.35 -18.19
CA SER A 75 -11.09 -3.77 -18.04
C SER A 75 -9.94 -4.16 -18.98
N ASP A 76 -9.28 -5.29 -18.70
CA ASP A 76 -8.25 -5.89 -19.56
C ASP A 76 -7.08 -4.96 -19.92
N LEU A 77 -6.63 -4.19 -18.92
CA LEU A 77 -5.50 -3.27 -19.06
C LEU A 77 -4.21 -4.04 -19.34
N SER A 78 -3.45 -3.58 -20.33
CA SER A 78 -2.08 -4.06 -20.52
C SER A 78 -1.19 -3.63 -19.35
N VAL A 79 -0.05 -4.32 -19.17
CA VAL A 79 0.91 -3.99 -18.10
C VAL A 79 1.39 -2.54 -18.21
N GLU A 80 1.64 -2.06 -19.44
CA GLU A 80 2.06 -0.69 -19.72
C GLU A 80 0.99 0.31 -19.29
N ARG A 81 -0.29 -0.02 -19.55
CA ARG A 81 -1.40 0.85 -19.16
C ARG A 81 -1.57 0.89 -17.64
N VAL A 82 -1.42 -0.24 -16.95
CA VAL A 82 -1.44 -0.29 -15.48
C VAL A 82 -0.31 0.56 -14.90
N GLN A 83 0.92 0.43 -15.43
CA GLN A 83 2.05 1.24 -15.00
C GLN A 83 1.82 2.73 -15.22
N GLU A 84 1.27 3.12 -16.37
CA GLU A 84 0.94 4.53 -16.66
C GLU A 84 -0.08 5.09 -15.65
N VAL A 85 -1.13 4.33 -15.33
CA VAL A 85 -2.15 4.70 -14.34
C VAL A 85 -1.53 4.86 -12.95
N ILE A 86 -0.64 3.93 -12.56
CA ILE A 86 0.07 3.99 -11.28
C ILE A 86 1.00 5.21 -11.24
N MET A 87 1.79 5.47 -12.28
CA MET A 87 2.68 6.64 -12.31
C MET A 87 1.92 7.96 -12.22
N LYS A 88 0.81 8.09 -12.95
CA LYS A 88 -0.07 9.26 -12.87
C LYS A 88 -0.73 9.39 -11.49
N GLY A 89 -1.16 8.27 -10.92
CA GLY A 89 -1.77 8.22 -9.59
C GLY A 89 -0.80 8.59 -8.47
N ALA A 90 0.47 8.17 -8.56
CA ALA A 90 1.50 8.48 -7.56
C ALA A 90 1.70 9.99 -7.37
N VAL A 91 1.52 10.78 -8.43
CA VAL A 91 1.55 12.25 -8.38
C VAL A 91 0.28 12.86 -7.81
N ALA A 92 -0.85 12.22 -8.03
CA ALA A 92 -2.16 12.71 -7.61
C ALA A 92 -2.58 12.23 -6.21
N LEU A 93 -1.83 11.34 -5.57
CA LEU A 93 -2.19 10.78 -4.27
C LEU A 93 -2.16 11.90 -3.20
N PRO A 94 -3.30 12.18 -2.52
CA PRO A 94 -3.36 13.18 -1.44
C PRO A 94 -2.58 12.68 -0.22
N LYS A 95 -1.34 13.16 -0.08
CA LYS A 95 -0.43 12.75 1.01
C LYS A 95 -0.92 13.19 2.39
N ASP A 96 -1.77 14.21 2.46
CA ASP A 96 -2.45 14.68 3.68
C ASP A 96 -3.39 13.62 4.29
N ARG A 97 -3.78 12.60 3.52
CA ARG A 97 -4.60 11.48 4.00
C ARG A 97 -3.78 10.33 4.59
N LEU A 98 -2.46 10.35 4.41
CA LEU A 98 -1.55 9.35 4.96
C LEU A 98 -1.06 9.85 6.33
N LYS A 99 -1.24 9.05 7.38
CA LYS A 99 -0.85 9.37 8.75
C LYS A 99 0.57 8.94 9.09
#